data_AF-A0A1F8L4G8-F1
#
_entry.id   AF-A0A1F8L4G8-F1
#
_cell.length_a   1.000
_cell.length_b   1.000
_cell.length_c   1.000
_cell.angle_alpha   90.00
_cell.angle_beta   90.00
_cell.angle_gamma   90.00
#
_symmetry.space_group_name_H-M   'P 1'
#
loop_
_entity.id
_entity.type
_entity.pdbx_description
1 polymer ?
#
loop_
_entity_poly.entity_id
_entity_poly.type
_entity_poly.pdbx_seq_one_letter_code
_entity_poly.pdbx_strand_id
1 'polypeptide(L)'
;MRKPVLAFAAAAILVVAYAPVGLATTTKIPFALHEVVDAELVPGEWTTVDGVLSARGAVWHAVTTGTPAIEGTDTVVLNFDLDLATGSGELWGTDRLEPTLSPGGGYDCTWHGKWVAFTWSGKAVCHGDGTLRGWQLRYTIVPAGDGYDLRGYYFLPSH
;
A
#
# COMPACT_ATOMS: atom_id res chain seq x y z
N MET A 1 -22.55 1.27 80.30
CA MET A 1 -23.45 1.39 79.12
C MET A 1 -22.60 1.52 77.85
N ARG A 2 -23.17 1.11 76.71
CA ARG A 2 -22.52 0.65 75.45
C ARG A 2 -21.67 1.69 74.68
N LYS A 3 -20.52 1.22 74.14
CA LYS A 3 -19.78 1.45 72.86
C LYS A 3 -20.30 2.53 71.86
N PRO A 4 -19.46 3.21 71.05
CA PRO A 4 -18.48 2.60 70.09
C PRO A 4 -17.11 3.32 69.95
N VAL A 5 -15.95 2.63 69.92
CA VAL A 5 -15.24 2.02 68.76
C VAL A 5 -15.30 2.85 67.47
N LEU A 6 -14.39 3.83 67.33
CA LEU A 6 -14.01 4.40 66.03
C LEU A 6 -12.94 3.51 65.40
N ALA A 7 -13.34 2.68 64.44
CA ALA A 7 -12.42 2.01 63.53
C ALA A 7 -11.99 3.02 62.46
N PHE A 8 -10.72 3.46 62.50
CA PHE A 8 -10.13 4.25 61.43
C PHE A 8 -9.91 3.36 60.21
N ALA A 9 -10.74 3.59 59.19
CA ALA A 9 -10.62 3.04 57.86
C ALA A 9 -9.34 3.59 57.20
N ALA A 10 -8.41 2.71 56.87
CA ALA A 10 -7.32 2.99 55.93
C ALA A 10 -7.49 2.07 54.71
N ALA A 11 -8.57 2.30 53.96
CA ALA A 11 -8.65 1.82 52.60
C ALA A 11 -7.77 2.74 51.74
N ALA A 12 -6.52 2.34 51.52
CA ALA A 12 -5.69 2.92 50.49
C ALA A 12 -6.35 2.63 49.13
N ILE A 13 -7.15 3.58 48.65
CA ILE A 13 -7.69 3.58 47.31
C ILE A 13 -6.49 3.77 46.38
N LEU A 14 -6.01 2.66 45.82
CA LEU A 14 -5.16 2.65 44.66
C LEU A 14 -5.99 3.20 43.50
N VAL A 15 -6.03 4.53 43.34
CA VAL A 15 -6.53 5.16 42.12
C VAL A 15 -5.47 4.88 41.06
N VAL A 16 -5.53 3.66 40.49
CA VAL A 16 -4.93 3.41 39.19
C VAL A 16 -5.66 4.37 38.27
N ALA A 17 -4.95 5.43 37.88
CA ALA A 17 -5.38 6.33 36.83
C ALA A 17 -5.57 5.50 35.56
N TYR A 18 -6.76 4.96 35.38
CA TYR A 18 -7.30 4.58 34.09
C TYR A 18 -7.51 5.88 33.31
N ALA A 19 -6.40 6.48 32.87
CA ALA A 19 -6.47 7.34 31.72
C ALA A 19 -6.99 6.44 30.59
N PRO A 20 -8.15 6.75 29.96
CA PRO A 20 -8.50 6.07 28.74
C PRO A 20 -7.35 6.33 27.79
N VAL A 21 -6.57 5.30 27.47
CA VAL A 21 -5.69 5.33 26.32
C VAL A 21 -6.68 5.47 25.17
N GLY A 22 -6.87 6.70 24.70
CA GLY A 22 -7.72 6.98 23.56
C GLY A 22 -7.25 6.04 22.46
N LEU A 23 -8.07 5.05 22.14
CA LEU A 23 -7.79 4.13 21.04
C LEU A 23 -7.80 5.03 19.80
N ALA A 24 -6.62 5.41 19.34
CA ALA A 24 -6.44 6.14 18.11
C ALA A 24 -6.99 5.25 16.98
N THR A 25 -8.24 5.49 16.59
CA THR A 25 -8.89 4.73 15.54
C THR A 25 -8.37 5.26 14.21
N THR A 26 -7.49 4.52 13.56
CA THR A 26 -7.10 4.79 12.18
C THR A 26 -8.33 4.65 11.29
N THR A 27 -8.76 5.74 10.64
CA THR A 27 -9.87 5.68 9.68
C THR A 27 -9.43 4.89 8.45
N LYS A 28 -10.19 3.85 8.12
CA LYS A 28 -9.94 2.96 6.97
C LYS A 28 -10.99 3.21 5.90
N ILE A 29 -10.58 3.66 4.72
CA ILE A 29 -11.49 4.05 3.64
C ILE A 29 -11.21 3.18 2.41
N PRO A 30 -12.21 2.45 1.87
CA PRO A 30 -12.00 1.63 0.68
C PRO A 30 -11.77 2.51 -0.55
N PHE A 31 -10.99 1.98 -1.50
CA PHE A 31 -10.82 2.59 -2.81
C PHE A 31 -10.80 1.52 -3.90
N ALA A 32 -11.07 1.97 -5.13
CA ALA A 32 -10.85 1.21 -6.35
C ALA A 32 -10.21 2.13 -7.39
N LEU A 33 -9.13 1.68 -8.01
CA LEU A 33 -8.46 2.35 -9.11
C LEU A 33 -8.35 1.41 -10.31
N HIS A 34 -8.30 1.99 -11.49
CA HIS A 34 -7.87 1.35 -12.71
C HIS A 34 -6.60 2.05 -13.19
N GLU A 35 -5.56 1.27 -13.43
CA GLU A 35 -4.23 1.72 -13.83
C GLU A 35 -3.93 1.26 -15.25
N VAL A 36 -3.64 2.22 -16.13
CA VAL A 36 -3.21 1.96 -17.50
C VAL A 36 -1.73 2.30 -17.60
N VAL A 37 -0.93 1.30 -17.96
CA VAL A 37 0.52 1.43 -18.08
C VAL A 37 0.88 1.82 -19.50
N ASP A 38 1.59 2.93 -19.65
CA ASP A 38 2.34 3.28 -20.85
C ASP A 38 3.74 2.66 -20.74
N ALA A 39 3.85 1.42 -21.22
CA ALA A 39 5.11 0.69 -21.21
C ALA A 39 5.79 0.84 -22.58
N GLU A 40 6.92 1.55 -22.62
CA GLU A 40 7.82 1.50 -23.75
C GLU A 40 8.79 0.30 -23.58
N LEU A 41 8.91 -0.53 -24.61
CA LEU A 41 9.92 -1.58 -24.64
C LEU A 41 11.27 -0.97 -24.98
N VAL A 42 12.05 -0.64 -23.96
CA VAL A 42 13.41 -0.11 -24.12
C VAL A 42 14.38 -1.26 -24.41
N PRO A 43 15.12 -1.23 -25.55
CA PRO A 43 16.13 -2.25 -25.84
C PRO A 43 17.22 -2.32 -24.77
N GLY A 44 17.52 -3.53 -24.30
CA GLY A 44 18.57 -3.78 -23.32
C GLY A 44 18.11 -3.81 -21.86
N GLU A 45 16.88 -3.41 -21.55
CA GLU A 45 16.31 -3.57 -20.19
C GLU A 45 15.87 -5.00 -19.89
N TRP A 46 15.77 -5.82 -20.94
CA TRP A 46 15.23 -7.17 -20.92
C TRP A 46 16.33 -8.15 -21.29
N THR A 47 16.50 -9.19 -20.48
CA THR A 47 17.46 -10.26 -20.73
C THR A 47 16.72 -11.59 -20.77
N THR A 48 17.21 -12.52 -21.59
CA THR A 48 16.65 -13.88 -21.64
C THR A 48 17.78 -14.87 -21.50
N VAL A 49 17.72 -15.70 -20.46
CA VAL A 49 18.69 -16.75 -20.17
C VAL A 49 17.93 -18.02 -19.82
N ASP A 50 18.25 -19.12 -20.48
CA ASP A 50 17.66 -20.45 -20.22
C ASP A 50 16.11 -20.47 -20.21
N GLY A 51 15.50 -19.66 -21.08
CA GLY A 51 14.03 -19.57 -21.19
C GLY A 51 13.37 -18.70 -20.12
N VAL A 52 14.15 -18.03 -19.26
CA VAL A 52 13.65 -17.03 -18.30
C VAL A 52 13.88 -15.65 -18.88
N LEU A 53 12.79 -14.89 -19.06
CA LEU A 53 12.82 -13.46 -19.35
C LEU A 53 12.92 -12.69 -18.04
N SER A 54 13.84 -11.72 -17.98
CA SER A 54 14.10 -10.93 -16.79
C SER A 54 14.30 -9.47 -17.13
N ALA A 55 13.77 -8.57 -16.28
CA ALA A 55 14.17 -7.17 -16.26
C ALA A 55 14.61 -6.75 -14.86
N ARG A 56 15.49 -5.74 -14.79
CA ARG A 56 16.02 -5.19 -13.55
C ARG A 56 16.00 -3.67 -13.62
N GLY A 57 15.12 -3.06 -12.82
CA GLY A 57 14.97 -1.60 -12.75
C GLY A 57 14.38 -0.97 -14.00
N ALA A 58 13.54 -1.70 -14.76
CA ALA A 58 12.82 -1.13 -15.89
C ALA A 58 11.81 -0.09 -15.36
N VAL A 59 11.69 1.04 -16.06
CA VAL A 59 10.85 2.16 -15.63
C VAL A 59 9.62 2.23 -16.52
N TRP A 60 8.43 2.17 -15.91
CA TRP A 60 7.16 2.37 -16.57
C TRP A 60 6.45 3.61 -16.03
N HIS A 61 5.63 4.22 -16.87
CA HIS A 61 4.74 5.29 -16.47
C HIS A 61 3.31 4.80 -16.59
N ALA A 62 2.46 5.16 -15.64
CA ALA A 62 1.06 4.78 -15.67
C ALA A 62 0.17 5.96 -15.28
N VAL A 63 -1.10 5.85 -15.67
CA VAL A 63 -2.17 6.74 -15.24
C VAL A 63 -3.15 5.92 -14.44
N THR A 64 -3.43 6.36 -13.22
CA THR A 64 -4.43 5.75 -12.33
C THR A 64 -5.69 6.60 -12.30
N THR A 65 -6.85 5.96 -12.37
CA THR A 65 -8.17 6.62 -12.38
C THR A 65 -9.15 5.91 -11.46
N GLY A 66 -10.16 6.61 -10.93
CA GLY A 66 -11.35 5.98 -10.35
C GLY A 66 -11.71 6.44 -8.93
N THR A 67 -10.72 6.59 -8.04
CA THR A 67 -10.93 7.19 -6.71
C THR A 67 -10.27 8.57 -6.69
N PRO A 68 -11.04 9.68 -6.68
CA PRO A 68 -10.50 11.03 -6.84
C PRO A 68 -9.37 11.42 -5.87
N ALA A 69 -9.39 10.88 -4.65
CA ALA A 69 -8.36 11.18 -3.64
C ALA A 69 -6.97 10.59 -3.96
N ILE A 70 -6.89 9.65 -4.89
CA ILE A 70 -5.69 8.82 -5.13
C ILE A 70 -5.37 8.72 -6.64
N GLU A 71 -6.28 9.12 -7.53
CA GLU A 71 -6.03 9.12 -8.97
C GLU A 71 -4.97 10.16 -9.39
N GLY A 72 -4.13 9.81 -10.35
CA GLY A 72 -3.00 10.62 -10.77
C GLY A 72 -2.04 9.86 -11.67
N THR A 73 -0.79 10.30 -11.69
CA THR A 73 0.30 9.65 -12.44
C THR A 73 1.09 8.74 -11.54
N ASP A 74 1.58 7.64 -12.09
CA ASP A 74 2.46 6.72 -11.39
C ASP A 74 3.75 6.46 -12.17
N THR A 75 4.86 6.36 -11.45
CA THR A 75 6.16 5.96 -12.00
C THR A 75 6.61 4.70 -11.30
N VAL A 76 6.67 3.62 -12.06
CA VAL A 76 6.90 2.26 -11.59
C VAL A 76 8.34 1.86 -11.93
N VAL A 77 9.09 1.38 -10.94
CA VAL A 77 10.39 0.74 -11.14
C VAL A 77 10.21 -0.75 -10.85
N LEU A 78 10.25 -1.57 -11.90
CA LEU A 78 9.94 -3.00 -11.80
C LEU A 78 11.16 -3.89 -12.02
N ASN A 79 11.06 -5.07 -11.47
CA ASN A 79 11.97 -6.20 -11.64
C ASN A 79 11.11 -7.44 -11.80
N PHE A 80 11.52 -8.38 -12.65
CA PHE A 80 10.86 -9.69 -12.68
C PHE A 80 11.76 -10.78 -13.23
N ASP A 81 11.31 -12.00 -12.97
CA ASP A 81 11.73 -13.21 -13.65
C ASP A 81 10.47 -13.95 -14.11
N LEU A 82 10.41 -14.31 -15.40
CA LEU A 82 9.30 -15.00 -16.03
C LEU A 82 9.82 -16.19 -16.83
N ASP A 83 9.50 -17.39 -16.38
CA ASP A 83 9.68 -18.62 -17.16
C ASP A 83 8.73 -18.57 -18.37
N LEU A 84 9.31 -18.49 -19.57
CA LEU A 84 8.56 -18.38 -20.83
C LEU A 84 7.87 -19.69 -21.25
N ALA A 85 8.25 -20.84 -20.68
CA ALA A 85 7.59 -22.11 -20.97
C ALA A 85 6.31 -22.27 -20.13
N THR A 86 6.34 -21.86 -18.86
CA THR A 86 5.21 -22.03 -17.93
C THR A 86 4.38 -20.77 -17.72
N GLY A 87 4.90 -19.61 -18.12
CA GLY A 87 4.32 -18.31 -17.80
C GLY A 87 4.30 -18.02 -16.29
N SER A 88 5.20 -18.65 -15.53
CA SER A 88 5.28 -18.51 -14.07
C SER A 88 6.51 -17.74 -13.64
N GLY A 89 6.43 -17.07 -12.50
CA GLY A 89 7.51 -16.16 -12.09
C GLY A 89 7.13 -15.18 -10.99
N GLU A 90 8.01 -14.22 -10.75
CA GLU A 90 7.82 -13.16 -9.75
C GLU A 90 8.07 -11.81 -10.39
N LEU A 91 7.32 -10.80 -9.95
CA LEU A 91 7.50 -9.40 -10.34
C LEU A 91 7.38 -8.55 -9.07
N TRP A 92 8.33 -7.65 -8.86
CA TRP A 92 8.45 -6.81 -7.67
C TRP A 92 9.03 -5.45 -8.02
N GLY A 93 8.78 -4.45 -7.18
CA GLY A 93 9.23 -3.11 -7.49
C GLY A 93 8.78 -2.06 -6.48
N THR A 94 8.93 -0.83 -6.93
CA THR A 94 8.54 0.38 -6.19
C THR A 94 7.81 1.32 -7.13
N ASP A 95 6.84 2.06 -6.59
CA ASP A 95 6.13 3.08 -7.37
C ASP A 95 6.21 4.45 -6.69
N ARG A 96 6.05 5.48 -7.51
CA ARG A 96 5.82 6.86 -7.07
C ARG A 96 4.51 7.34 -7.67
N LEU A 97 3.44 7.23 -6.88
CA LEU A 97 2.10 7.69 -7.23
C LEU A 97 1.90 9.14 -6.78
N GLU A 98 1.51 10.01 -7.70
CA GLU A 98 1.32 11.44 -7.48
C GLU A 98 -0.15 11.82 -7.74
N PRO A 99 -1.00 11.85 -6.69
CA PRO A 99 -2.42 12.14 -6.85
C PRO A 99 -2.69 13.58 -7.29
N THR A 100 -3.58 13.75 -8.26
CA THR A 100 -3.92 15.05 -8.85
C THR A 100 -4.48 16.03 -7.81
N LEU A 101 -5.30 15.54 -6.87
CA LEU A 101 -5.96 16.37 -5.85
C LEU A 101 -5.11 16.66 -4.61
N SER A 102 -3.86 16.15 -4.55
CA SER A 102 -2.96 16.35 -3.40
C SER A 102 -1.62 16.95 -3.85
N PRO A 103 -1.61 18.15 -4.46
CA PRO A 103 -0.37 18.74 -4.96
C PRO A 103 0.67 18.88 -3.85
N GLY A 104 1.91 18.51 -4.15
CA GLY A 104 3.02 18.51 -3.19
C GLY A 104 3.03 17.34 -2.21
N GLY A 105 2.23 16.29 -2.45
CA GLY A 105 2.32 15.00 -1.78
C GLY A 105 2.21 13.86 -2.80
N GLY A 106 2.78 12.72 -2.45
CA GLY A 106 2.68 11.48 -3.21
C GLY A 106 2.75 10.27 -2.29
N TYR A 107 2.67 9.09 -2.90
CA TYR A 107 2.82 7.82 -2.23
C TYR A 107 4.06 7.10 -2.76
N ASP A 108 4.94 6.71 -1.85
CA ASP A 108 6.04 5.81 -2.16
C ASP A 108 5.59 4.38 -1.87
N CYS A 109 5.46 3.58 -2.93
CA CYS A 109 4.94 2.23 -2.88
C CYS A 109 6.05 1.18 -2.93
N THR A 110 5.81 0.06 -2.26
CA THR A 110 6.56 -1.20 -2.46
C THR A 110 5.55 -2.29 -2.76
N TRP A 111 5.86 -3.15 -3.73
CA TRP A 111 4.94 -4.19 -4.15
C TRP A 111 5.66 -5.45 -4.58
N HIS A 112 4.92 -6.55 -4.51
CA HIS A 112 5.38 -7.87 -4.91
C HIS A 112 4.20 -8.67 -5.43
N GLY A 113 4.43 -9.45 -6.48
CA GLY A 113 3.43 -10.29 -7.10
C GLY A 113 4.02 -11.50 -7.79
N LYS A 114 3.14 -12.30 -8.39
CA LYS A 114 3.50 -13.55 -9.06
C LYS A 114 2.83 -13.65 -10.41
N TRP A 115 3.56 -14.23 -11.34
CA TRP A 115 3.03 -14.71 -12.61
C TRP A 115 2.55 -16.15 -12.45
N VAL A 116 1.35 -16.44 -12.94
CA VAL A 116 0.82 -17.80 -13.11
C VAL A 116 0.16 -17.87 -14.47
N ALA A 117 0.65 -18.74 -15.34
CA ALA A 117 0.15 -18.88 -16.71
C ALA A 117 0.01 -17.52 -17.43
N PHE A 118 1.07 -16.72 -17.40
CA PHE A 118 1.17 -15.38 -18.01
C PHE A 118 0.21 -14.34 -17.42
N THR A 119 -0.41 -14.63 -16.28
CA THR A 119 -1.27 -13.70 -15.56
C THR A 119 -0.58 -13.24 -14.29
N TRP A 120 -0.36 -11.93 -14.16
CA TRP A 120 0.25 -11.36 -12.96
C TRP A 120 -0.81 -10.90 -11.96
N SER A 121 -0.50 -11.07 -10.67
CA SER A 121 -1.25 -10.44 -9.57
C SER A 121 -0.31 -10.10 -8.42
N GLY A 122 -0.63 -9.05 -7.67
CA GLY A 122 0.28 -8.50 -6.66
C GLY A 122 -0.40 -7.88 -5.46
N LYS A 123 0.44 -7.43 -4.53
CA LYS A 123 0.04 -6.62 -3.37
C LYS A 123 1.02 -5.49 -3.20
N ALA A 124 0.51 -4.34 -2.79
CA ALA A 124 1.30 -3.14 -2.55
C ALA A 124 1.00 -2.55 -1.17
N VAL A 125 2.02 -1.89 -0.62
CA VAL A 125 1.93 -1.02 0.54
C VAL A 125 2.62 0.29 0.20
N CYS A 126 1.94 1.42 0.43
CA CYS A 126 2.49 2.74 0.14
C CYS A 126 2.42 3.67 1.33
N HIS A 127 3.38 4.57 1.41
CA HIS A 127 3.46 5.59 2.46
C HIS A 127 3.37 6.98 1.86
N GLY A 128 2.45 7.79 2.37
CA GLY A 128 2.26 9.15 1.92
C GLY A 128 3.35 10.10 2.44
N ASP A 129 3.79 11.02 1.59
CA ASP A 129 4.69 12.12 1.93
C ASP A 129 4.03 13.49 1.71
N GLY A 130 4.75 14.58 2.00
CA GLY A 130 4.26 15.94 1.73
C GLY A 130 2.89 16.23 2.37
N THR A 131 1.91 16.62 1.55
CA THR A 131 0.51 16.86 1.97
C THR A 131 -0.24 15.60 2.41
N LEU A 132 0.28 14.42 2.06
CA LEU A 132 -0.22 13.08 2.40
C LEU A 132 0.58 12.44 3.53
N ARG A 133 1.46 13.18 4.22
CA ARG A 133 2.28 12.63 5.30
C ARG A 133 1.41 11.94 6.37
N GLY A 134 1.76 10.69 6.66
CA GLY A 134 1.05 9.86 7.64
C GLY A 134 -0.11 9.05 7.05
N TRP A 135 -0.44 9.24 5.77
CA TRP A 135 -1.37 8.38 5.06
C TRP A 135 -0.68 7.08 4.64
N GLN A 136 -1.44 6.00 4.54
CA GLN A 136 -0.95 4.71 4.02
C GLN A 136 -1.95 4.11 3.04
N LEU A 137 -1.47 3.50 1.97
CA LEU A 137 -2.27 2.66 1.07
C LEU A 137 -1.91 1.18 1.27
N ARG A 138 -2.91 0.29 1.17
CA ARG A 138 -2.70 -1.16 1.04
C ARG A 138 -3.71 -1.73 0.07
N TYR A 139 -3.25 -2.39 -0.99
CA TYR A 139 -4.12 -2.91 -2.03
C TYR A 139 -3.61 -4.20 -2.68
N THR A 140 -4.53 -4.89 -3.33
CA THR A 140 -4.26 -5.98 -4.26
C THR A 140 -4.31 -5.45 -5.69
N ILE A 141 -3.50 -6.06 -6.55
CA ILE A 141 -3.39 -5.73 -7.96
C ILE A 141 -3.85 -6.95 -8.75
N VAL A 142 -4.82 -6.75 -9.65
CA VAL A 142 -5.35 -7.82 -10.50
C VAL A 142 -5.38 -7.35 -11.96
N PRO A 143 -5.17 -8.24 -12.93
CA PRO A 143 -5.20 -7.86 -14.33
C PRO A 143 -6.60 -7.46 -14.75
N ALA A 144 -6.68 -6.39 -15.54
CA ALA A 144 -7.87 -5.87 -16.19
C ALA A 144 -7.58 -5.70 -17.69
N GLY A 145 -8.62 -5.60 -18.52
CA GLY A 145 -8.50 -5.75 -19.98
C GLY A 145 -7.32 -5.00 -20.63
N ASP A 146 -7.15 -3.73 -20.29
CA ASP A 146 -6.14 -2.80 -20.80
C ASP A 146 -5.13 -2.34 -19.73
N GLY A 147 -5.12 -2.95 -18.55
CA GLY A 147 -4.31 -2.49 -17.43
C GLY A 147 -4.49 -3.33 -16.17
N TYR A 148 -4.57 -2.67 -15.01
CA TYR A 148 -4.73 -3.32 -13.72
C TYR A 148 -5.82 -2.68 -12.88
N ASP A 149 -6.59 -3.51 -12.18
CA ASP A 149 -7.49 -3.06 -11.14
C ASP A 149 -6.76 -3.10 -9.79
N LEU A 150 -6.74 -1.95 -9.10
CA LEU A 150 -6.17 -1.80 -7.77
C LEU A 150 -7.31 -1.68 -6.76
N ARG A 151 -7.37 -2.59 -5.78
CA ARG A 151 -8.45 -2.62 -4.80
C ARG A 151 -7.90 -2.74 -3.39
N GLY A 152 -8.34 -1.86 -2.51
CA GLY A 152 -7.78 -1.82 -1.17
C GLY A 152 -8.35 -0.73 -0.29
N TYR A 153 -7.50 -0.25 0.61
CA TYR A 153 -7.85 0.77 1.58
C TYR A 153 -6.74 1.80 1.72
N TYR A 154 -7.15 3.04 1.97
CA TYR A 154 -6.26 4.05 2.51
C TYR A 154 -6.58 4.33 3.98
N PHE A 155 -5.53 4.66 4.73
CA PHE A 155 -5.54 4.85 6.17
C PHE A 155 -5.16 6.30 6.45
N LEU A 156 -6.02 7.00 7.19
CA LEU A 156 -5.75 8.37 7.62
C LEU A 156 -5.01 8.38 8.97
N PRO A 157 -4.07 9.31 9.20
CA PRO A 157 -3.50 9.49 10.51
C PRO A 157 -4.60 9.82 11.52
N SER A 158 -4.52 9.24 12.72
CA SER A 158 -5.37 9.59 13.84
C SER A 158 -5.01 11.00 14.34
N HIS A 159 -5.98 11.91 14.30
CA HIS A 159 -5.88 13.26 14.86
C HIS A 159 -5.99 13.25 16.39
#